data_AF-A0A136IKE3-F1
#
_entry.id   AF-A0A136IKE3-F1
#
_cell.length_a   1.000
_cell.length_b   1.000
_cell.length_c   1.000
_cell.angle_alpha   90.00
_cell.angle_beta   90.00
_cell.angle_gamma   90.00
#
_symmetry.space_group_name_H-M   'P 1'
#
loop_
_entity.id
_entity.type
_entity.pdbx_description
1 polymer ?
#
loop_
_entity_poly.entity_id
_entity_poly.type
_entity_poly.pdbx_seq_one_letter_code
_entity_poly.pdbx_strand_id
1 'polypeptide(L)'
;MSRSPRSLNIPLGLLVQASPHYSANSPTVQSLSKDDRFIPSPTKGNIPPIGASSSWLVWHSRSTRTTTTMLLDTSSIPGYTIYRDEDTGSFSNDAVAVAPGRPVHPLDSLSLEEIPIAAKLMRKHAHPKQLKFNCITLREPRKAEYAAFKERRGPRPDRRAFAIVLVRGAAETIEAVVNLTSGVVEQW
;
A
#
# COMPACT_ATOMS: atom_id res chain seq x y z
N MET A 1 -44.66 19.99 45.39
CA MET A 1 -44.17 18.88 46.26
C MET A 1 -42.72 18.61 45.87
N SER A 2 -41.80 19.08 46.72
CA SER A 2 -40.34 19.05 46.55
C SER A 2 -39.78 17.72 47.02
N ARG A 3 -38.98 17.03 46.18
CA ARG A 3 -38.02 16.02 46.63
C ARG A 3 -36.72 16.16 45.84
N SER A 4 -35.72 16.65 46.56
CA SER A 4 -34.29 16.73 46.23
C SER A 4 -33.66 15.32 46.02
N PRO A 5 -32.59 15.20 45.21
CA PRO A 5 -31.97 13.92 44.86
C PRO A 5 -31.06 13.37 45.96
N ARG A 6 -31.05 12.04 46.13
CA ARG A 6 -30.11 11.35 47.02
C ARG A 6 -28.79 11.12 46.29
N SER A 7 -27.79 11.88 46.71
CA SER A 7 -26.36 11.59 46.56
C SER A 7 -26.00 10.31 47.31
N LEU A 8 -25.26 9.40 46.66
CA LEU A 8 -24.55 8.30 47.30
C LEU A 8 -23.07 8.41 46.95
N ASN A 9 -22.28 8.45 48.03
CA ASN A 9 -20.86 8.76 48.11
C ASN A 9 -20.08 7.43 48.28
N ILE A 10 -19.16 7.13 47.34
CA ILE A 10 -17.81 6.50 47.38
C ILE A 10 -17.49 5.34 48.40
N PRO A 11 -16.61 4.36 48.06
CA PRO A 11 -15.13 4.51 48.13
C PRO A 11 -14.41 3.96 46.86
N LEU A 12 -13.46 4.66 46.20
CA LEU A 12 -12.05 4.89 46.52
C LEU A 12 -11.31 3.64 47.04
N GLY A 13 -10.56 2.99 46.14
CA GLY A 13 -9.44 2.12 46.50
C GLY A 13 -9.31 0.85 45.66
N LEU A 14 -8.54 0.90 44.56
CA LEU A 14 -7.39 0.00 44.42
C LEU A 14 -6.45 0.53 43.33
N LEU A 15 -5.35 1.10 43.80
CA LEU A 15 -4.15 1.38 43.06
C LEU A 15 -3.39 0.06 42.89
N VAL A 16 -3.19 -0.43 41.67
CA VAL A 16 -2.13 -1.41 41.37
C VAL A 16 -1.35 -0.92 40.17
N GLN A 17 -0.23 -0.31 40.51
CA GLN A 17 0.87 0.05 39.63
C GLN A 17 1.81 -1.15 39.58
N ALA A 18 2.08 -1.68 38.39
CA ALA A 18 3.15 -2.64 38.18
C ALA A 18 3.77 -2.42 36.79
N SER A 19 4.84 -1.62 36.77
CA SER A 19 5.86 -1.65 35.72
C SER A 19 6.71 -2.91 35.90
N PRO A 20 7.18 -3.50 34.81
CA PRO A 20 8.52 -4.07 34.80
C PRO A 20 9.38 -3.31 33.79
N HIS A 21 10.42 -2.67 34.34
CA HIS A 21 11.64 -2.36 33.62
C HIS A 21 12.13 -3.64 32.93
N TYR A 22 12.36 -3.60 31.61
CA TYR A 22 13.26 -4.55 30.98
C TYR A 22 14.39 -3.80 30.28
N SER A 23 15.58 -4.15 30.77
CA SER A 23 16.87 -3.55 30.51
C SER A 23 17.32 -3.76 29.07
N ALA A 24 17.97 -2.73 28.53
CA ALA A 24 18.79 -2.80 27.34
C ALA A 24 19.89 -3.86 27.53
N ASN A 25 20.04 -4.75 26.56
CA ASN A 25 21.27 -5.51 26.36
C ASN A 25 21.73 -5.26 24.92
N SER A 26 22.63 -4.28 24.77
CA SER A 26 23.57 -4.20 23.67
C SER A 26 24.62 -5.30 23.82
N PRO A 27 24.93 -6.09 22.78
CA PRO A 27 26.18 -6.82 22.75
C PRO A 27 27.31 -5.89 22.29
N THR A 28 28.20 -5.65 23.25
CA THR A 28 29.53 -5.06 23.13
C THR A 28 30.35 -5.68 22.00
N VAL A 29 30.98 -4.79 21.23
CA VAL A 29 32.05 -5.04 20.27
C VAL A 29 33.23 -5.74 20.95
N GLN A 30 33.56 -6.95 20.54
CA GLN A 30 34.87 -7.55 20.83
C GLN A 30 35.83 -7.27 19.69
N SER A 31 36.83 -6.44 20.00
CA SER A 31 38.06 -6.27 19.24
C SER A 31 38.89 -7.55 19.27
N LEU A 32 39.18 -8.14 18.11
CA LEU A 32 40.29 -9.08 17.95
C LEU A 32 41.25 -8.50 16.92
N SER A 33 42.44 -8.16 17.39
CA SER A 33 43.55 -7.64 16.60
C SER A 33 44.31 -8.76 15.89
N LYS A 34 44.57 -8.51 14.61
CA LYS A 34 45.83 -8.72 13.87
C LYS A 34 46.46 -10.12 13.78
N ASP A 35 46.58 -10.50 12.50
CA ASP A 35 47.72 -11.12 11.83
C ASP A 35 47.51 -12.54 11.27
N ASP A 36 48.03 -12.68 10.04
CA ASP A 36 48.41 -13.90 9.34
C ASP A 36 47.36 -14.71 8.54
N ARG A 37 47.18 -14.33 7.26
CA ARG A 37 47.91 -14.93 6.11
C ARG A 37 47.09 -14.99 4.80
N PHE A 38 47.80 -14.60 3.73
CA PHE A 38 47.74 -15.12 2.35
C PHE A 38 46.70 -14.54 1.36
N ILE A 39 47.14 -13.54 0.60
CA ILE A 39 46.55 -13.13 -0.68
C ILE A 39 47.43 -13.70 -1.80
N PRO A 40 46.91 -14.50 -2.76
CA PRO A 40 47.68 -14.85 -3.94
C PRO A 40 47.65 -13.72 -4.99
N SER A 41 48.85 -13.35 -5.43
CA SER A 41 49.15 -12.35 -6.45
C SER A 41 48.69 -12.79 -7.86
N PRO A 42 48.24 -11.87 -8.73
CA PRO A 42 48.04 -12.17 -10.15
C PRO A 42 49.40 -12.24 -10.88
N THR A 43 49.63 -13.37 -11.54
CA THR A 43 50.79 -13.71 -12.35
C THR A 43 50.95 -12.80 -13.57
N LYS A 44 52.22 -12.43 -13.83
CA LYS A 44 52.72 -11.76 -15.03
C LYS A 44 52.52 -12.64 -16.27
N GLY A 45 51.93 -12.09 -17.32
CA GLY A 45 51.81 -12.72 -18.64
C GLY A 45 52.10 -11.72 -19.77
N ASN A 46 53.27 -11.91 -20.39
CA ASN A 46 53.79 -11.44 -21.68
C ASN A 46 53.10 -10.33 -22.49
N ILE A 47 53.89 -9.29 -22.80
CA ILE A 47 53.67 -8.30 -23.86
C ILE A 47 54.38 -8.77 -25.13
N PRO A 48 53.70 -8.88 -26.29
CA PRO A 48 54.36 -8.94 -27.60
C PRO A 48 54.53 -7.54 -28.24
N PRO A 49 55.52 -7.37 -29.15
CA PRO A 49 56.01 -6.07 -29.59
C PRO A 49 55.18 -5.43 -30.71
N ILE A 50 55.38 -4.12 -30.85
CA ILE A 50 54.78 -3.21 -31.83
C ILE A 50 55.27 -3.55 -33.24
N GLY A 51 54.35 -3.68 -34.20
CA GLY A 51 54.65 -3.55 -35.62
C GLY A 51 53.77 -4.40 -36.54
N ALA A 52 52.72 -3.80 -37.10
CA ALA A 52 52.31 -3.90 -38.50
C ALA A 52 50.86 -3.42 -38.68
N SER A 53 50.72 -2.45 -39.59
CA SER A 53 49.59 -2.23 -40.50
C SER A 53 48.37 -3.15 -40.33
N SER A 54 47.18 -2.58 -40.10
CA SER A 54 46.09 -2.55 -41.10
C SER A 54 44.79 -2.02 -40.50
N SER A 55 44.22 -1.03 -41.18
CA SER A 55 42.78 -0.74 -41.27
C SER A 55 42.00 -0.46 -39.96
N TRP A 56 41.88 0.83 -39.62
CA TRP A 56 40.75 1.31 -38.84
C TRP A 56 39.48 1.14 -39.66
N LEU A 57 38.75 0.05 -39.44
CA LEU A 57 37.35 -0.06 -39.86
C LEU A 57 36.54 0.98 -39.08
N VAL A 58 36.35 2.15 -39.71
CA VAL A 58 35.36 3.14 -39.30
C VAL A 58 33.99 2.50 -39.47
N TRP A 59 33.37 2.11 -38.36
CA TRP A 59 31.98 1.68 -38.32
C TRP A 59 31.08 2.90 -38.61
N HIS A 60 30.82 3.16 -39.88
CA HIS A 60 29.70 4.02 -40.27
C HIS A 60 28.42 3.21 -40.08
N SER A 61 27.85 3.26 -38.87
CA SER A 61 26.44 2.89 -38.70
C SER A 61 25.58 3.99 -39.30
N ARG A 62 25.34 3.92 -40.61
CA ARG A 62 24.27 4.67 -41.24
C ARG A 62 22.95 3.97 -40.91
N SER A 63 22.52 4.11 -39.65
CA SER A 63 21.15 3.77 -39.28
C SER A 63 20.24 4.89 -39.78
N THR A 64 19.65 4.70 -40.96
CA THR A 64 18.46 5.44 -41.33
C THR A 64 17.36 4.97 -40.41
N ARG A 65 17.20 5.66 -39.27
CA ARG A 65 16.10 5.43 -38.35
C ARG A 65 14.83 5.89 -39.07
N THR A 66 14.18 4.96 -39.78
CA THR A 66 12.83 5.16 -40.26
C THR A 66 11.94 5.30 -39.03
N THR A 67 11.61 6.54 -38.68
CA THR A 67 10.56 6.83 -37.70
C THR A 67 9.24 6.42 -38.33
N THR A 68 8.92 5.13 -38.29
CA THR A 68 7.54 4.69 -38.32
C THR A 68 6.95 5.19 -37.02
N THR A 69 6.24 6.30 -37.07
CA THR A 69 5.24 6.63 -36.05
C THR A 69 4.25 5.49 -36.07
N MET A 70 4.53 4.44 -35.31
CA MET A 70 3.52 3.49 -34.87
C MET A 70 2.61 4.35 -34.01
N LEU A 71 1.57 4.92 -34.63
CA LEU A 71 0.42 5.40 -33.89
C LEU A 71 -0.12 4.16 -33.19
N LEU A 72 0.40 3.86 -31.99
CA LEU A 72 -0.25 2.91 -31.12
C LEU A 72 -1.60 3.54 -30.87
N ASP A 73 -2.61 2.94 -31.47
CA ASP A 73 -3.99 3.20 -31.12
C ASP A 73 -4.19 2.70 -29.69
N THR A 74 -3.71 3.48 -28.74
CA THR A 74 -3.93 3.30 -27.31
C THR A 74 -5.35 3.73 -26.94
N SER A 75 -6.19 4.09 -27.93
CA SER A 75 -7.59 4.42 -27.71
C SER A 75 -8.42 3.19 -27.36
N SER A 76 -8.04 2.01 -27.86
CA SER A 76 -8.74 0.76 -27.60
C SER A 76 -7.79 -0.44 -27.65
N ILE A 77 -7.72 -1.21 -26.55
CA ILE A 77 -7.05 -2.52 -26.55
C ILE A 77 -8.15 -3.57 -26.68
N PRO A 78 -8.13 -4.45 -27.71
CA PRO A 78 -9.15 -5.48 -27.88
C PRO A 78 -9.34 -6.30 -26.60
N GLY A 79 -10.57 -6.34 -26.09
CA GLY A 79 -10.92 -7.06 -24.86
C GLY A 79 -10.68 -6.30 -23.54
N TYR A 80 -10.24 -5.05 -23.58
CA TYR A 80 -10.04 -4.21 -22.39
C TYR A 80 -10.79 -2.88 -22.52
N THR A 81 -11.56 -2.53 -21.50
CA THR A 81 -12.16 -1.19 -21.36
C THR A 81 -11.12 -0.23 -20.77
N ILE A 82 -10.78 0.82 -21.52
CA ILE A 82 -9.88 1.89 -21.07
C ILE A 82 -10.76 3.02 -20.54
N TYR A 83 -10.65 3.33 -19.25
CA TYR A 83 -11.33 4.47 -18.64
C TYR A 83 -10.39 5.68 -18.66
N ARG A 84 -10.77 6.75 -19.38
CA ARG A 84 -9.99 8.00 -19.44
C ARG A 84 -10.53 9.00 -18.43
N ASP A 85 -9.63 9.84 -17.90
CA ASP A 85 -9.99 10.87 -16.92
C ASP A 85 -10.99 11.90 -17.49
N GLU A 86 -11.03 12.10 -18.81
CA GLU A 86 -11.98 12.99 -19.50
C GLU A 86 -13.41 12.41 -19.63
N ASP A 87 -13.57 11.08 -19.59
CA ASP A 87 -14.88 10.42 -19.51
C ASP A 87 -15.49 10.52 -18.09
N THR A 88 -14.67 10.89 -17.10
CA THR A 88 -15.11 11.04 -15.69
C THR A 88 -16.05 12.24 -15.51
N GLY A 89 -16.11 13.17 -16.47
CA GLY A 89 -17.08 14.28 -16.47
C GLY A 89 -18.38 13.96 -17.22
N SER A 90 -18.38 12.91 -18.04
CA SER A 90 -19.51 12.51 -18.87
C SER A 90 -20.03 11.14 -18.43
N PHE A 91 -20.32 11.01 -17.13
CA PHE A 91 -21.32 10.05 -16.66
C PHE A 91 -22.71 10.53 -17.07
N SER A 92 -22.94 10.75 -18.38
CA SER A 92 -24.28 10.61 -18.93
C SER A 92 -24.75 9.22 -18.51
N ASN A 93 -25.94 9.17 -17.94
CA ASN A 93 -26.65 7.99 -17.43
C ASN A 93 -26.94 6.93 -18.51
N ASP A 94 -25.99 6.61 -19.37
CA ASP A 94 -25.96 5.38 -20.15
C ASP A 94 -25.54 4.25 -19.21
N ALA A 95 -26.43 4.05 -18.25
CA ALA A 95 -26.69 2.77 -17.68
C ALA A 95 -26.79 1.79 -18.87
N VAL A 96 -25.78 0.94 -19.03
CA VAL A 96 -26.11 -0.49 -19.03
C VAL A 96 -27.07 -0.59 -17.87
N ALA A 97 -28.37 -0.71 -18.14
CA ALA A 97 -29.39 -0.70 -17.11
C ALA A 97 -28.90 -1.67 -16.05
N VAL A 98 -28.32 -1.12 -14.98
CA VAL A 98 -27.95 -1.87 -13.81
C VAL A 98 -29.32 -2.09 -13.25
N ALA A 99 -29.96 -3.17 -13.71
CA ALA A 99 -31.14 -3.75 -13.11
C ALA A 99 -30.92 -3.57 -11.61
N PRO A 100 -31.84 -2.89 -10.91
CA PRO A 100 -31.60 -2.17 -9.65
C PRO A 100 -30.45 -2.82 -8.90
N GLY A 101 -29.28 -2.16 -8.97
CA GLY A 101 -27.98 -2.81 -8.76
C GLY A 101 -28.04 -3.75 -7.60
N ARG A 102 -27.88 -5.04 -7.89
CA ARG A 102 -27.98 -6.09 -6.89
C ARG A 102 -27.20 -5.61 -5.67
N PRO A 103 -27.82 -5.55 -4.48
CA PRO A 103 -27.16 -4.99 -3.31
C PRO A 103 -25.81 -5.67 -3.14
N VAL A 104 -24.74 -4.85 -3.18
CA VAL A 104 -23.34 -5.31 -3.12
C VAL A 104 -23.24 -6.32 -1.99
N HIS A 105 -22.70 -7.50 -2.20
CA HIS A 105 -22.57 -8.48 -1.14
C HIS A 105 -21.44 -8.04 -0.17
N PRO A 106 -21.55 -8.28 1.16
CA PRO A 106 -20.49 -7.84 2.09
C PRO A 106 -19.11 -8.45 1.84
N LEU A 107 -19.03 -9.55 1.09
CA LEU A 107 -17.79 -10.19 0.66
C LEU A 107 -17.39 -9.85 -0.79
N ASP A 108 -18.17 -9.00 -1.48
CA ASP A 108 -17.73 -8.49 -2.77
C ASP A 108 -16.54 -7.57 -2.55
N SER A 109 -15.52 -7.73 -3.40
CA SER A 109 -14.32 -6.91 -3.43
C SER A 109 -14.63 -5.41 -3.44
N LEU A 110 -13.64 -4.59 -3.10
CA LEU A 110 -13.80 -3.14 -3.21
C LEU A 110 -14.10 -2.75 -4.66
N SER A 111 -15.05 -1.84 -4.83
CA SER A 111 -15.36 -1.26 -6.14
C SER A 111 -14.28 -0.27 -6.57
N LEU A 112 -14.30 0.09 -7.87
CA LEU A 112 -13.43 1.13 -8.42
C LEU A 112 -13.62 2.49 -7.74
N GLU A 113 -14.80 2.76 -7.19
CA GLU A 113 -15.10 4.01 -6.47
C GLU A 113 -14.62 3.97 -5.02
N GLU A 114 -14.62 2.80 -4.38
CA GLU A 114 -14.26 2.64 -2.97
C GLU A 114 -12.75 2.77 -2.72
N ILE A 115 -11.93 2.25 -3.64
CA ILE A 115 -10.46 2.29 -3.54
C ILE A 115 -9.93 3.74 -3.43
N PRO A 116 -10.30 4.70 -4.32
CA PRO A 116 -9.83 6.07 -4.22
C PRO A 116 -10.39 6.80 -2.99
N ILE A 117 -11.60 6.46 -2.54
CA ILE A 117 -12.17 6.99 -1.28
C ILE A 117 -11.33 6.55 -0.08
N ALA A 118 -11.02 5.25 0.02
CA ALA A 118 -10.14 4.72 1.07
C ALA A 118 -8.78 5.44 1.09
N ALA A 119 -8.15 5.56 -0.07
CA ALA A 119 -6.86 6.22 -0.22
C ALA A 119 -6.92 7.71 0.17
N LYS A 120 -8.01 8.41 -0.18
CA LYS A 120 -8.24 9.82 0.20
C LYS A 120 -8.38 9.97 1.71
N LEU A 121 -9.16 9.12 2.37
CA LEU A 121 -9.33 9.15 3.83
C LEU A 121 -8.01 8.91 4.57
N MET A 122 -7.22 7.93 4.13
CA MET A 122 -5.91 7.64 4.72
C MET A 122 -4.91 8.78 4.49
N ARG A 123 -4.84 9.35 3.28
CA ARG A 123 -3.99 10.53 3.00
C ARG A 123 -4.38 11.74 3.84
N LYS A 124 -5.69 11.96 4.03
CA LYS A 124 -6.19 13.04 4.89
C LYS A 124 -5.81 12.81 6.36
N HIS A 125 -5.93 11.58 6.85
CA HIS A 125 -5.60 11.21 8.23
C HIS A 125 -4.10 11.41 8.53
N ALA A 126 -3.23 11.03 7.60
CA ALA A 126 -1.77 11.08 7.80
C ALA A 126 -1.12 12.42 7.42
N HIS A 127 -1.90 13.40 6.94
CA HIS A 127 -1.35 14.68 6.49
C HIS A 127 -0.51 15.32 7.62
N PRO A 128 0.71 15.81 7.35
CA PRO A 128 1.31 16.11 6.04
C PRO A 128 2.17 14.98 5.42
N LYS A 129 2.18 13.77 5.98
CA LYS A 129 3.01 12.67 5.46
C LYS A 129 2.60 12.30 4.03
N GLN A 130 3.58 12.06 3.16
CA GLN A 130 3.34 11.53 1.82
C GLN A 130 3.30 10.00 1.86
N LEU A 131 2.23 9.42 1.34
CA LEU A 131 1.98 7.98 1.41
C LEU A 131 2.11 7.31 0.03
N LYS A 132 2.61 6.08 0.01
CA LYS A 132 2.46 5.11 -1.09
C LYS A 132 1.67 3.91 -0.58
N PHE A 133 0.78 3.36 -1.41
CA PHE A 133 -0.01 2.18 -1.06
C PHE A 133 0.57 0.97 -1.78
N ASN A 134 0.96 -0.06 -1.03
CA ASN A 134 1.34 -1.34 -1.62
C ASN A 134 0.09 -2.13 -2.02
N CYS A 135 -0.92 -2.16 -1.15
CA CYS A 135 -2.22 -2.74 -1.45
C CYS A 135 -3.33 -1.97 -0.74
N ILE A 136 -4.53 -2.02 -1.32
CA ILE A 136 -5.80 -1.61 -0.71
C ILE A 136 -6.80 -2.69 -1.09
N THR A 137 -7.32 -3.42 -0.11
CA THR A 137 -8.22 -4.56 -0.32
C THR A 137 -9.39 -4.52 0.66
N LEU A 138 -10.43 -5.32 0.38
CA LEU A 138 -11.55 -5.45 1.29
C LEU A 138 -11.06 -6.07 2.61
N ARG A 139 -11.36 -5.42 3.73
CA ARG A 139 -11.31 -6.07 5.03
C ARG A 139 -12.64 -6.78 5.22
N GLU A 140 -12.61 -8.11 5.08
CA GLU A 140 -13.81 -8.92 5.25
C GLU A 140 -14.46 -8.68 6.64
N PRO A 141 -15.80 -8.71 6.72
CA PRO A 141 -16.50 -8.63 7.99
C PRO A 141 -16.10 -9.74 8.95
N ARG A 142 -16.26 -9.52 10.26
CA ARG A 142 -16.03 -10.58 11.23
C ARG A 142 -17.00 -11.73 11.01
N LYS A 143 -16.57 -12.97 11.28
CA LYS A 143 -17.38 -14.18 11.09
C LYS A 143 -18.77 -14.07 11.75
N ALA A 144 -18.84 -13.53 12.97
CA ALA A 144 -20.10 -13.37 13.70
C ALA A 144 -21.05 -12.35 13.04
N GLU A 145 -20.53 -11.21 12.58
CA GLU A 145 -21.29 -10.16 11.89
C GLU A 145 -21.84 -10.68 10.56
N TYR A 146 -20.98 -11.35 9.79
CA TYR A 146 -21.37 -11.94 8.51
C TYR A 146 -22.41 -13.06 8.68
N ALA A 147 -22.25 -13.93 9.68
CA ALA A 147 -23.24 -14.97 9.98
C ALA A 147 -24.60 -14.36 10.36
N ALA A 148 -24.61 -13.35 11.22
CA ALA A 148 -25.84 -12.65 11.60
C ALA A 148 -26.52 -11.98 10.39
N PHE A 149 -25.75 -11.36 9.49
CA PHE A 149 -26.26 -10.80 8.24
C PHE A 149 -26.83 -11.88 7.31
N LYS A 150 -26.08 -12.97 7.08
CA LYS A 150 -26.49 -14.08 6.20
C LYS A 150 -27.79 -14.73 6.68
N GLU A 151 -27.95 -14.87 7.99
CA GLU A 151 -29.14 -15.41 8.63
C GLU A 151 -30.27 -14.38 8.81
N ARG A 152 -30.06 -13.13 8.37
CA ARG A 152 -31.00 -12.00 8.51
C ARG A 152 -31.36 -11.67 9.97
N ARG A 153 -30.47 -11.99 10.91
CA ARG A 153 -30.60 -11.75 12.35
C ARG A 153 -29.82 -10.52 12.84
N GLY A 154 -29.04 -9.89 11.96
CA GLY A 154 -28.23 -8.71 12.28
C GLY A 154 -28.23 -7.68 11.15
N PRO A 155 -27.70 -6.48 11.42
CA PRO A 155 -27.56 -5.45 10.41
C PRO A 155 -26.56 -5.90 9.33
N ARG A 156 -26.57 -5.18 8.20
CA ARG A 156 -25.54 -5.31 7.20
C ARG A 156 -24.18 -4.89 7.79
N PRO A 157 -23.10 -5.69 7.65
CA PRO A 157 -21.80 -5.32 8.19
C PRO A 157 -21.22 -4.11 7.45
N ASP A 158 -20.50 -3.26 8.17
CA ASP A 158 -19.78 -2.13 7.57
C ASP A 158 -18.73 -2.62 6.58
N ARG A 159 -18.60 -1.87 5.48
CA ARG A 159 -17.55 -2.11 4.49
C ARG A 159 -16.28 -1.41 4.95
N ARG A 160 -15.20 -2.17 5.08
CA ARG A 160 -13.89 -1.68 5.51
C ARG A 160 -12.86 -1.99 4.44
N ALA A 161 -11.91 -1.09 4.26
CA ALA A 161 -10.72 -1.34 3.46
C ALA A 161 -9.51 -1.53 4.39
N PHE A 162 -8.71 -2.55 4.10
CA PHE A 162 -7.40 -2.78 4.69
C PHE A 162 -6.34 -2.31 3.71
N ALA A 163 -5.27 -1.70 4.21
CA ALA A 163 -4.18 -1.22 3.36
C ALA A 163 -2.82 -1.42 4.02
N ILE A 164 -1.84 -1.77 3.20
CA ILE A 164 -0.42 -1.70 3.54
C ILE A 164 0.12 -0.37 3.00
N VAL A 165 0.51 0.51 3.91
CA VAL A 165 0.93 1.89 3.62
C VAL A 165 2.41 2.06 3.87
N LEU A 166 3.11 2.69 2.93
CA LEU A 166 4.52 3.05 3.03
C LEU A 166 4.64 4.57 3.15
N VAL A 167 5.34 5.05 4.18
CA VAL A 167 5.56 6.48 4.37
C VAL A 167 6.79 6.92 3.58
N ARG A 168 6.64 7.90 2.67
CA ARG A 168 7.76 8.39 1.87
C ARG A 168 8.78 9.12 2.76
N GLY A 169 10.05 8.76 2.60
CA GLY A 169 11.16 9.36 3.36
C GLY A 169 11.38 8.71 4.71
N ALA A 170 10.57 7.71 5.09
CA ALA A 170 10.78 6.88 6.26
C ALA A 170 10.81 5.40 5.85
N ALA A 171 11.52 4.57 6.61
CA ALA A 171 11.46 3.11 6.48
C ALA A 171 10.31 2.53 7.33
N GLU A 172 9.13 3.16 7.24
CA GLU A 172 7.94 2.83 8.03
C GLU A 172 6.88 2.19 7.13
N THR A 173 6.43 0.99 7.51
CA THR A 173 5.31 0.27 6.91
C THR A 173 4.19 0.16 7.93
N ILE A 174 2.98 0.51 7.52
CA ILE A 174 1.82 0.69 8.39
C ILE A 174 0.66 -0.17 7.87
N GLU A 175 -0.04 -0.85 8.78
CA GLU A 175 -1.25 -1.62 8.48
C GLU A 175 -2.48 -0.81 8.88
N ALA A 176 -3.15 -0.20 7.89
CA ALA A 176 -4.28 0.68 8.15
C ALA A 176 -5.62 -0.03 7.85
N VAL A 177 -6.64 0.31 8.64
CA VAL A 177 -8.04 -0.07 8.39
C VAL A 177 -8.89 1.19 8.34
N VAL A 178 -9.66 1.35 7.28
CA VAL A 178 -10.62 2.45 7.10
C VAL A 178 -12.03 1.89 6.92
N ASN A 179 -12.98 2.47 7.64
CA ASN A 179 -14.39 2.19 7.49
C ASN A 179 -14.98 3.11 6.43
N LEU A 180 -15.46 2.53 5.34
CA LEU A 180 -16.01 3.25 4.19
C LEU A 180 -17.45 3.69 4.44
N THR A 181 -18.19 2.98 5.30
CA THR A 181 -19.54 3.37 5.72
C THR A 181 -19.50 4.64 6.55
N SER A 182 -18.60 4.71 7.54
CA SER A 182 -18.50 5.87 8.45
C SER A 182 -17.52 6.95 7.96
N GLY A 183 -16.64 6.63 7.02
CA GLY A 183 -15.63 7.54 6.50
C GLY A 183 -14.48 7.81 7.47
N VAL A 184 -14.17 6.87 8.37
CA VAL A 184 -13.18 7.04 9.45
C VAL A 184 -12.08 5.99 9.37
N VAL A 185 -10.84 6.39 9.66
CA VAL A 185 -9.71 5.47 9.87
C VAL A 185 -9.84 4.86 11.26
N GLU A 186 -10.05 3.55 11.34
CA GLU A 186 -10.25 2.81 12.60
C GLU A 186 -8.93 2.26 13.18
N GLN A 187 -7.95 1.97 12.31
CA GLN A 187 -6.63 1.47 12.69
C GLN A 187 -5.56 2.11 11.81
N TRP A 188 -4.42 2.46 12.42
CA TRP A 188 -3.24 3.02 11.78
C TRP A 188 -2.00 2.32 12.35
#